data_AF-A0A0L0CVH4-F1
#
_entry.id   AF-A0A0L0CVH4-F1
#
_cell.length_a   1.000
_cell.length_b   1.000
_cell.length_c   1.000
_cell.angle_alpha   90.00
_cell.angle_beta   90.00
_cell.angle_gamma   90.00
#
_symmetry.space_group_name_H-M   'P 1'
#
loop_
_entity.id
_entity.type
_entity.pdbx_description
1 polymer ?
#
loop_
_entity_poly.entity_id
_entity_poly.type
_entity_poly.pdbx_seq_one_letter_code
_entity_poly.pdbx_strand_id
1 'polypeptide(L)'
;MKIAAAALGGGALIAFTAGLAAPGIIAGLTALGAGGSSLTAFLASASGLAFIVSLFGAGGAGLTGYKYSRRIANIKTFEFIMLNGNISKSLSVCVCVSGEIKSDDDITNPWLEVFPNCYCDLYCLKWENHLLKTLGSLIETMLSQEFAITASRIWLQYTIASTLSAALTWPLALIKYASNLDNVYLLIRERAQQAGRILADALSDRNTVGQRPVILIGYSVGARVIFYCLKYLYSKKLYNIVSNAIFIGLPATTSTKVWEKIRMVVTNRVINVYSKNDCF
;
A
#
# COMPACT_ATOMS: atom_id res chain seq x y z
N MET A 1 5.91 -30.04 -55.92
CA MET A 1 6.53 -30.43 -54.63
C MET A 1 6.55 -29.23 -53.70
N LYS A 2 6.03 -29.41 -52.47
CA LYS A 2 6.32 -28.69 -51.19
C LYS A 2 5.98 -27.17 -51.17
N ILE A 3 5.09 -26.60 -50.34
CA ILE A 3 4.60 -26.80 -48.95
C ILE A 3 3.28 -25.99 -48.88
N ALA A 4 2.12 -26.57 -48.54
CA ALA A 4 1.54 -26.77 -47.20
C ALA A 4 1.31 -25.47 -46.38
N ALA A 5 0.13 -25.43 -45.72
CA ALA A 5 -0.26 -24.56 -44.61
C ALA A 5 -0.77 -23.14 -44.91
N ALA A 6 -2.00 -23.03 -45.42
CA ALA A 6 -2.90 -21.94 -45.00
C ALA A 6 -4.34 -22.33 -45.34
N ALA A 7 -5.26 -22.07 -44.42
CA ALA A 7 -6.70 -22.34 -44.53
C ALA A 7 -7.09 -23.81 -44.42
N LEU A 8 -7.44 -24.23 -43.20
CA LEU A 8 -8.68 -24.96 -42.91
C LEU A 8 -8.81 -25.19 -41.40
N GLY A 9 -9.84 -24.58 -40.79
CA GLY A 9 -10.47 -25.13 -39.58
C GLY A 9 -10.59 -24.21 -38.37
N GLY A 10 -11.76 -23.56 -38.22
CA GLY A 10 -12.39 -23.15 -36.95
C GLY A 10 -11.72 -22.01 -36.17
N GLY A 11 -12.29 -20.82 -35.99
CA GLY A 11 -13.66 -20.56 -35.56
C GLY A 11 -13.69 -20.27 -34.06
N ALA A 12 -13.42 -19.02 -33.66
CA ALA A 12 -13.84 -18.44 -32.38
C ALA A 12 -13.65 -16.90 -32.40
N LEU A 13 -14.68 -16.18 -32.87
CA LEU A 13 -14.80 -14.74 -32.64
C LEU A 13 -15.09 -14.52 -31.16
N ILE A 14 -14.10 -14.04 -30.39
CA ILE A 14 -14.27 -13.69 -28.99
C ILE A 14 -14.90 -12.29 -28.93
N ALA A 15 -16.22 -12.27 -28.73
CA ALA A 15 -16.98 -11.04 -28.54
C ALA A 15 -16.70 -10.45 -27.15
N PHE A 16 -16.16 -9.24 -27.13
CA PHE A 16 -16.13 -8.37 -25.95
C PHE A 16 -17.57 -7.99 -25.58
N THR A 17 -17.97 -8.18 -24.31
CA THR A 17 -18.83 -7.25 -23.55
C THR A 17 -19.02 -7.75 -22.13
N ALA A 18 -18.82 -6.83 -21.18
CA ALA A 18 -19.06 -7.02 -19.77
C ALA A 18 -20.56 -7.16 -19.48
N GLY A 19 -20.92 -8.15 -18.67
CA GLY A 19 -22.12 -8.18 -17.83
C GLY A 19 -23.43 -7.72 -18.45
N LEU A 20 -24.15 -8.63 -19.09
CA LEU A 20 -25.57 -8.96 -18.80
C LEU A 20 -26.05 -9.95 -19.87
N ALA A 21 -26.59 -11.09 -19.43
CA ALA A 21 -27.36 -12.06 -20.21
C ALA A 21 -26.66 -12.72 -21.42
N ALA A 22 -26.23 -13.99 -21.30
CA ALA A 22 -26.54 -15.03 -22.28
C ALA A 22 -25.75 -16.35 -22.04
N PRO A 23 -26.30 -17.51 -22.45
CA PRO A 23 -25.64 -18.83 -22.56
C PRO A 23 -24.40 -18.91 -23.48
N GLY A 24 -23.75 -17.78 -23.80
CA GLY A 24 -22.64 -17.69 -24.76
C GLY A 24 -21.28 -18.19 -24.22
N ILE A 25 -21.13 -18.32 -22.89
CA ILE A 25 -19.96 -18.97 -22.29
C ILE A 25 -19.94 -20.46 -22.67
N ILE A 26 -21.11 -21.07 -22.85
CA ILE A 26 -21.20 -22.50 -23.18
C ILE A 26 -20.75 -22.75 -24.62
N ALA A 27 -21.11 -21.91 -25.60
CA ALA A 27 -20.70 -22.10 -26.99
C ALA A 27 -19.17 -21.99 -27.20
N GLY A 28 -18.51 -21.07 -26.48
CA GLY A 28 -17.05 -20.96 -26.50
C GLY A 28 -16.36 -22.13 -25.79
N LEU A 29 -16.95 -22.64 -24.72
CA LEU A 29 -16.41 -23.78 -23.96
C LEU A 29 -16.69 -25.13 -24.64
N THR A 30 -17.78 -25.26 -25.42
CA THR A 30 -18.13 -26.48 -26.17
C THR A 30 -17.41 -26.58 -27.52
N ALA A 31 -17.06 -25.45 -28.15
CA ALA A 31 -16.20 -25.45 -29.35
C ALA A 31 -14.73 -25.80 -29.04
N LEU A 32 -14.35 -25.78 -27.75
CA LEU A 32 -13.01 -26.10 -27.25
C LEU A 32 -12.85 -27.54 -26.75
N GLY A 33 -13.84 -28.41 -26.98
CA GLY A 33 -13.77 -29.82 -26.65
C GLY A 33 -13.84 -30.09 -25.14
N ALA A 34 -14.80 -30.93 -24.75
CA ALA A 34 -14.91 -31.41 -23.38
C ALA A 34 -13.61 -32.15 -22.97
N GLY A 35 -12.80 -31.51 -22.13
CA GLY A 35 -11.60 -32.11 -21.54
C GLY A 35 -10.61 -31.04 -21.12
N GLY A 36 -10.15 -31.09 -19.86
CA GLY A 36 -9.27 -30.09 -19.23
C GLY A 36 -7.93 -29.78 -19.91
N SER A 37 -7.65 -30.37 -21.08
CA SER A 37 -6.43 -30.22 -21.88
C SER A 37 -6.46 -29.01 -22.84
N SER A 38 -7.63 -28.49 -23.21
CA SER A 38 -7.75 -27.37 -24.15
C SER A 38 -7.55 -26.01 -23.51
N LEU A 39 -7.86 -25.87 -22.22
CA LEU A 39 -7.59 -24.66 -21.45
C LEU A 39 -6.08 -24.44 -21.28
N THR A 40 -5.32 -25.50 -21.04
CA THR A 40 -3.85 -25.46 -20.97
C THR A 40 -3.24 -25.12 -22.32
N ALA A 41 -3.77 -25.65 -23.42
CA ALA A 41 -3.29 -25.31 -24.77
C ALA A 41 -3.60 -23.85 -25.15
N PHE A 42 -4.76 -23.32 -24.77
CA PHE A 42 -5.11 -21.90 -24.97
C PHE A 42 -4.23 -20.99 -24.10
N LEU A 43 -4.07 -21.27 -22.81
CA LEU A 43 -3.20 -20.47 -21.93
C LEU A 43 -1.72 -20.51 -22.36
N ALA A 44 -1.28 -21.60 -23.01
CA ALA A 44 0.05 -21.74 -23.58
C ALA A 44 0.22 -21.11 -24.97
N SER A 45 -0.88 -20.75 -25.66
CA SER A 45 -0.81 -20.14 -26.99
C SER A 45 -0.40 -18.67 -26.88
N ALA A 46 0.19 -18.13 -27.96
CA ALA A 46 0.54 -16.71 -28.03
C ALA A 46 -0.67 -15.78 -27.81
N SER A 47 -1.87 -16.21 -28.21
CA SER A 47 -3.12 -15.47 -27.99
C SER A 47 -3.62 -15.53 -26.55
N GLY A 48 -3.50 -16.68 -25.87
CA GLY A 48 -3.83 -16.78 -24.44
C GLY A 48 -2.87 -16.02 -23.55
N LEU A 49 -1.57 -16.05 -23.85
CA LEU A 49 -0.57 -15.23 -23.17
C LEU A 49 -0.84 -13.73 -23.37
N ALA A 50 -1.16 -13.29 -24.59
CA ALA A 50 -1.55 -11.90 -24.86
C ALA A 50 -2.85 -11.51 -24.13
N PHE A 51 -3.81 -12.43 -24.01
CA PHE A 51 -5.03 -12.21 -23.23
C PHE A 51 -4.74 -12.03 -21.74
N ILE A 52 -3.92 -12.89 -21.12
CA ILE A 52 -3.52 -12.77 -19.70
C ILE A 52 -2.73 -11.48 -19.47
N VAL A 53 -1.80 -11.12 -20.36
CA VAL A 53 -1.01 -9.88 -20.27
C VAL A 53 -1.89 -8.64 -20.40
N SER A 54 -2.89 -8.65 -21.29
CA SER A 54 -3.82 -7.51 -21.44
C SER A 54 -4.81 -7.38 -20.29
N LEU A 55 -5.27 -8.51 -19.71
CA LEU A 55 -6.20 -8.49 -18.58
C LEU A 55 -5.51 -8.13 -17.26
N PHE A 56 -4.32 -8.72 -17.04
CA PHE A 56 -3.58 -8.62 -15.78
C PHE A 56 -2.33 -7.74 -15.86
N GLY A 57 -2.04 -7.08 -16.98
CA GLY A 57 -0.89 -6.16 -17.08
C GLY A 57 0.47 -6.82 -16.82
N ALA A 58 0.61 -8.14 -16.99
CA ALA A 58 1.83 -8.91 -16.67
C ALA A 58 3.05 -8.65 -17.60
N GLY A 59 3.04 -7.52 -18.32
CA GLY A 59 4.11 -7.08 -19.22
C GLY A 59 5.09 -6.12 -18.56
N GLY A 60 6.15 -6.65 -17.95
CA GLY A 60 7.48 -6.06 -17.83
C GLY A 60 7.74 -4.79 -16.99
N ALA A 61 6.77 -3.87 -16.80
CA ALA A 61 7.06 -2.54 -16.22
C ALA A 61 6.19 -2.10 -15.03
N GLY A 62 5.14 -2.87 -14.67
CA GLY A 62 4.18 -2.69 -13.56
C GLY A 62 4.20 -1.37 -12.76
N LEU A 63 4.14 -1.46 -11.43
CA LEU A 63 4.24 -0.29 -10.54
C LEU A 63 5.67 0.26 -10.45
N THR A 64 6.70 -0.53 -10.82
CA THR A 64 8.12 -0.12 -10.73
C THR A 64 8.47 1.07 -11.61
N GLY A 65 7.78 1.25 -12.74
CA GLY A 65 7.93 2.44 -13.59
C GLY A 65 7.24 3.69 -13.06
N TYR A 66 6.38 3.56 -12.03
CA TYR A 66 5.64 4.69 -11.48
C TYR A 66 6.53 5.49 -10.52
N LYS A 67 7.23 6.47 -11.11
CA LYS A 67 8.06 7.43 -10.38
C LYS A 67 7.40 8.79 -10.39
N TYR A 68 6.99 9.25 -9.22
CA TYR A 68 6.32 10.51 -9.06
C TYR A 68 7.26 11.51 -8.39
N SER A 69 7.81 12.45 -9.18
CA SER A 69 8.72 13.49 -8.70
C SER A 69 8.14 14.86 -9.01
N ARG A 70 7.63 15.52 -7.96
CA ARG A 70 7.48 16.97 -7.83
C ARG A 70 6.80 17.66 -9.03
N ARG A 71 5.53 17.37 -9.30
CA ARG A 71 4.73 18.25 -10.19
C ARG A 71 3.22 18.40 -9.91
N ILE A 72 2.56 17.58 -9.09
CA ILE A 72 1.11 17.74 -8.79
C ILE A 72 0.76 17.64 -7.29
N ALA A 73 1.71 17.30 -6.41
CA ALA A 73 1.48 17.28 -4.98
C ALA A 73 2.73 17.75 -4.25
N ASN A 74 2.56 18.37 -3.10
CA ASN A 74 3.61 18.96 -2.27
C ASN A 74 4.62 17.89 -1.74
N ILE A 75 4.50 16.62 -2.17
CA ILE A 75 5.34 15.49 -1.77
C ILE A 75 6.69 15.50 -2.53
N LYS A 76 7.79 15.30 -1.80
CA LYS A 76 9.15 15.31 -2.36
C LYS A 76 9.52 14.02 -3.07
N THR A 77 9.13 12.87 -2.52
CA THR A 77 9.49 11.54 -3.03
C THR A 77 8.29 10.61 -2.95
N PHE A 78 7.96 9.96 -4.06
CA PHE A 78 6.94 8.91 -4.12
C PHE A 78 7.29 7.93 -5.26
N GLU A 79 7.72 6.73 -4.90
CA GLU A 79 8.25 5.73 -5.82
C GLU A 79 7.91 4.32 -5.33
N PHE A 80 7.55 3.42 -6.24
CA PHE A 80 7.35 2.00 -5.92
C PHE A 80 8.60 1.20 -6.23
N ILE A 81 9.08 0.44 -5.26
CA ILE A 81 10.25 -0.42 -5.37
C ILE A 81 9.78 -1.88 -5.30
N MET A 82 10.06 -2.68 -6.32
CA MET A 82 9.74 -4.10 -6.30
C MET A 82 10.79 -4.88 -5.52
N LEU A 83 10.34 -5.76 -4.63
CA LEU A 83 11.18 -6.51 -3.70
C LEU A 83 11.45 -7.93 -4.17
N ASN A 84 10.51 -8.57 -4.88
CA ASN A 84 10.61 -9.96 -5.32
C ASN A 84 11.20 -10.14 -6.73
N GLY A 85 12.01 -9.18 -7.20
CA GLY A 85 12.72 -9.21 -8.48
C GLY A 85 12.38 -8.06 -9.43
N ASN A 86 12.79 -8.17 -10.68
CA ASN A 86 12.62 -7.12 -11.71
C ASN A 86 11.45 -7.37 -12.67
N ILE A 87 10.79 -8.53 -12.59
CA ILE A 87 9.75 -8.94 -13.54
C ILE A 87 8.53 -9.40 -12.75
N SER A 88 7.37 -8.81 -13.04
CA SER A 88 6.08 -9.24 -12.51
C SER A 88 5.76 -10.67 -12.94
N LYS A 89 5.65 -11.59 -11.97
CA LYS A 89 5.38 -13.01 -12.21
C LYS A 89 4.01 -13.45 -11.72
N SER A 90 3.38 -12.64 -10.87
CA SER A 90 2.18 -13.02 -10.13
C SER A 90 0.94 -12.33 -10.68
N LEU A 91 -0.25 -12.87 -10.40
CA LEU A 91 -1.53 -12.24 -10.76
C LEU A 91 -2.01 -11.23 -9.70
N SER A 92 -1.47 -11.29 -8.47
CA SER A 92 -1.80 -10.40 -7.36
C SER A 92 -0.64 -9.47 -7.01
N VAL A 93 -0.94 -8.26 -6.54
CA VAL A 93 0.04 -7.25 -6.14
C VAL A 93 -0.08 -7.03 -4.63
N CYS A 94 1.04 -6.95 -3.93
CA CYS A 94 1.09 -6.50 -2.55
C CYS A 94 1.89 -5.20 -2.47
N VAL A 95 1.29 -4.13 -1.95
CA VAL A 95 1.96 -2.86 -1.70
C VAL A 95 2.12 -2.69 -0.19
N CYS A 96 3.37 -2.68 0.23
CA CYS A 96 3.81 -2.46 1.59
C CYS A 96 4.18 -0.99 1.80
N VAL A 97 3.69 -0.38 2.89
CA VAL A 97 3.90 1.02 3.20
C VAL A 97 4.48 1.16 4.61
N SER A 98 5.75 1.55 4.68
CA SER A 98 6.44 1.84 5.95
C SER A 98 6.02 3.18 6.54
N GLY A 99 5.93 3.27 7.87
CA GLY A 99 5.47 4.46 8.59
C GLY A 99 6.52 5.15 9.45
N GLU A 100 7.59 4.47 9.81
CA GLU A 100 8.73 4.99 10.58
C GLU A 100 9.97 4.23 10.11
N ILE A 101 11.07 4.93 9.84
CA ILE A 101 12.30 4.33 9.32
C ILE A 101 13.50 5.01 9.97
N LYS A 102 14.62 4.30 10.12
CA LYS A 102 15.90 4.88 10.57
C LYS A 102 16.84 5.08 9.38
N SER A 103 17.06 4.02 8.61
CA SER A 103 17.81 4.01 7.36
C SER A 103 16.90 4.02 6.14
N ASP A 104 17.46 4.27 4.95
CA ASP A 104 16.72 4.02 3.70
C ASP A 104 16.52 2.51 3.46
N ASP A 105 17.38 1.65 4.02
CA ASP A 105 17.26 0.20 3.88
C ASP A 105 16.08 -0.38 4.67
N ASP A 106 15.65 0.30 5.74
CA ASP A 106 14.47 -0.06 6.54
C ASP A 106 13.16 0.08 5.76
N ILE A 107 13.22 0.70 4.58
CA ILE A 107 12.09 0.74 3.67
C ILE A 107 11.89 -0.65 3.06
N THR A 108 12.95 -1.38 2.74
CA THR A 108 12.86 -2.65 2.01
C THR A 108 13.06 -3.87 2.89
N ASN A 109 14.03 -3.84 3.80
CA ASN A 109 14.49 -4.99 4.57
C ASN A 109 13.39 -5.64 5.44
N PRO A 110 12.59 -4.87 6.20
CA PRO A 110 11.56 -5.47 7.06
C PRO A 110 10.52 -6.26 6.25
N TRP A 111 10.19 -5.81 5.05
CA TRP A 111 9.22 -6.49 4.19
C TRP A 111 9.81 -7.74 3.52
N LEU A 112 11.11 -7.71 3.21
CA LEU A 112 11.82 -8.89 2.69
C LEU A 112 11.94 -9.98 3.76
N GLU A 113 12.20 -9.61 5.01
CA GLU A 113 12.29 -10.54 6.15
C GLU A 113 10.93 -11.16 6.49
N VAL A 114 9.85 -10.37 6.45
CA VAL A 114 8.50 -10.86 6.74
C VAL A 114 7.94 -11.72 5.59
N PHE A 115 8.28 -11.42 4.34
CA PHE A 115 7.77 -12.10 3.15
C PHE A 115 8.88 -12.67 2.26
N PRO A 116 9.69 -13.63 2.75
CA PRO A 116 10.84 -14.14 1.99
C PRO A 116 10.42 -14.86 0.70
N ASN A 117 9.22 -15.47 0.68
CA ASN A 117 8.69 -16.21 -0.47
C ASN A 117 7.24 -15.80 -0.78
N CYS A 118 6.96 -14.53 -1.11
CA CYS A 118 5.60 -14.15 -1.51
C CYS A 118 5.21 -14.77 -2.86
N TYR A 119 4.00 -15.35 -2.93
CA TYR A 119 3.33 -15.74 -4.18
C TYR A 119 2.70 -14.55 -4.94
N CYS A 120 3.07 -13.33 -4.56
CA CYS A 120 2.54 -12.06 -5.02
C CYS A 120 3.69 -11.17 -5.50
N ASP A 121 3.41 -10.21 -6.39
CA ASP A 121 4.40 -9.18 -6.69
C ASP A 121 4.44 -8.18 -5.53
N LEU A 122 5.57 -8.16 -4.83
CA LEU A 122 5.75 -7.40 -3.61
C LEU A 122 6.41 -6.07 -3.94
N TYR A 123 5.70 -4.98 -3.65
CA TYR A 123 6.18 -3.61 -3.81
C TYR A 123 6.28 -2.94 -2.45
N CYS A 124 7.34 -2.18 -2.24
CA CYS A 124 7.42 -1.22 -1.16
C CYS A 124 7.22 0.20 -1.69
N LEU A 125 6.42 0.98 -0.98
CA LEU A 125 6.23 2.40 -1.27
C LEU A 125 7.29 3.23 -0.54
N LYS A 126 8.17 3.87 -1.33
CA LYS A 126 9.11 4.88 -0.85
C LYS A 126 8.45 6.25 -0.91
N TRP A 127 8.09 6.81 0.24
CA TRP A 127 7.42 8.10 0.35
C TRP A 127 7.99 8.96 1.47
N GLU A 128 8.19 10.25 1.23
CA GLU A 128 8.67 11.24 2.22
C GLU A 128 9.78 10.77 3.16
N ASN A 129 10.79 10.04 2.65
CA ASN A 129 11.83 9.38 3.46
C ASN A 129 12.47 10.29 4.50
N HIS A 130 12.80 11.52 4.10
CA HIS A 130 13.42 12.49 5.00
C HIS A 130 12.55 12.75 6.24
N LEU A 131 11.24 12.90 6.05
CA LEU A 131 10.34 13.15 7.17
C LEU A 131 10.15 11.90 8.02
N LEU A 132 10.05 10.72 7.41
CA LEU A 132 9.93 9.46 8.16
C LEU A 132 11.19 9.19 9.00
N LYS A 133 12.38 9.48 8.48
CA LYS A 133 13.65 9.43 9.24
C LYS A 133 13.69 10.43 10.39
N THR A 134 13.20 11.65 10.15
CA THR A 134 13.11 12.67 11.19
C THR A 134 12.14 12.23 12.31
N LEU A 135 11.02 11.59 11.96
CA LEU A 135 10.10 11.04 12.95
C LEU A 135 10.71 9.89 13.74
N GLY A 136 11.40 8.96 13.06
CA GLY A 136 12.05 7.83 13.73
C GLY A 136 13.15 8.27 14.69
N SER A 137 14.01 9.23 14.29
CA SER A 137 15.04 9.75 15.20
C SER A 137 14.45 10.49 16.40
N LEU A 138 13.33 11.19 16.22
CA LEU A 138 12.60 11.81 17.31
C LEU A 138 12.05 10.74 18.26
N ILE A 139 11.31 9.75 17.78
CA ILE A 139 10.75 8.67 18.62
C ILE A 139 11.85 7.92 19.37
N GLU A 140 12.97 7.60 18.71
CA GLU A 140 14.12 6.96 19.35
C GLU A 140 14.72 7.82 20.46
N THR A 141 14.78 9.14 20.25
CA THR A 141 15.21 10.09 21.30
C THR A 141 14.25 10.07 22.50
N MET A 142 12.93 9.93 22.30
CA MET A 142 11.96 9.78 23.40
C MET A 142 12.13 8.48 24.17
N LEU A 143 12.41 7.39 23.46
CA LEU A 143 12.60 6.08 24.06
C LEU A 143 13.98 5.91 24.69
N SER A 144 14.90 6.86 24.45
CA SER A 144 16.24 6.83 25.03
C SER A 144 16.21 6.94 26.56
N GLN A 145 17.11 6.20 27.21
CA GLN A 145 17.26 6.23 28.67
C GLN A 145 17.61 7.63 29.18
N GLU A 146 18.36 8.41 28.41
CA GLU A 146 18.73 9.78 28.75
C GLU A 146 17.51 10.70 28.84
N PHE A 147 16.56 10.54 27.92
CA PHE A 147 15.31 11.28 27.98
C PHE A 147 14.47 10.84 29.18
N ALA A 148 14.38 9.54 29.47
CA ALA A 148 13.68 9.04 30.65
C ALA A 148 14.29 9.56 31.96
N ILE A 149 15.62 9.65 32.05
CA ILE A 149 16.33 10.26 33.19
C ILE A 149 16.03 11.75 33.30
N THR A 150 16.01 12.46 32.17
CA THR A 150 15.70 13.90 32.14
C THR A 150 14.27 14.15 32.58
N ALA A 151 13.29 13.42 32.04
CA ALA A 151 11.89 13.50 32.40
C ALA A 151 11.64 13.13 33.88
N SER A 152 12.27 12.06 34.37
CA SER A 152 12.13 11.63 35.77
C SER A 152 12.73 12.64 36.76
N ARG A 153 13.88 13.26 36.46
CA ARG A 153 14.45 14.34 37.29
C ARG A 153 13.48 15.51 37.44
N ILE A 154 12.80 15.87 36.36
CA ILE A 154 11.83 16.97 36.33
C ILE A 154 10.62 16.61 37.18
N TRP A 155 10.05 15.41 36.97
CA TRP A 155 8.93 14.94 37.77
C TRP A 155 9.25 14.88 39.27
N LEU A 156 10.46 14.45 39.63
CA LEU A 156 10.95 14.47 41.02
C LEU A 156 11.11 15.89 41.56
N GLN A 157 11.65 16.84 40.77
CA GLN A 157 11.73 18.25 41.17
C GLN A 157 10.35 18.86 41.42
N TYR A 158 9.35 18.53 40.58
CA TYR A 158 7.96 18.94 40.77
C TYR A 158 7.33 18.33 42.02
N THR A 159 7.65 17.06 42.33
CA THR A 159 7.07 16.35 43.49
C THR A 159 7.68 16.81 44.81
N ILE A 160 8.95 17.22 44.82
CA ILE A 160 9.67 17.67 46.02
C ILE A 160 9.49 19.18 46.26
N ALA A 161 9.21 19.98 45.23
CA ALA A 161 8.95 21.42 45.34
C ALA A 161 7.48 21.72 45.70
N SER A 162 7.03 21.27 46.87
CA SER A 162 5.67 21.53 47.40
C SER A 162 5.46 22.95 47.96
N THR A 163 6.31 23.93 47.63
CA THR A 163 6.22 25.31 48.13
C THR A 163 6.11 26.32 46.97
N LEU A 164 4.89 26.41 46.46
CA LEU A 164 4.20 27.58 45.91
C LEU A 164 4.69 28.33 44.64
N SER A 165 5.66 27.87 43.86
CA SER A 165 5.96 28.53 42.56
C SER A 165 6.53 27.66 41.44
N ALA A 166 6.32 26.34 41.49
CA ALA A 166 6.83 25.42 40.46
C ALA A 166 5.78 24.96 39.43
N ALA A 167 4.57 25.53 39.39
CA ALA A 167 3.48 25.00 38.55
C ALA A 167 3.62 25.26 37.03
N LEU A 168 4.67 25.91 36.54
CA LEU A 168 4.75 26.43 35.17
C LEU A 168 6.05 26.17 34.41
N THR A 169 7.01 25.45 34.99
CA THR A 169 8.34 25.28 34.37
C THR A 169 8.48 23.89 33.76
N TRP A 170 7.73 23.56 32.70
CA TRP A 170 8.15 22.44 31.85
C TRP A 170 9.49 22.85 31.23
N PRO A 171 10.58 22.07 31.37
CA PRO A 171 11.88 22.53 30.90
C PRO A 171 11.84 22.84 29.41
N LEU A 172 12.45 23.96 29.05
CA LEU A 172 12.51 24.45 27.68
C LEU A 172 12.96 23.38 26.68
N ALA A 173 13.84 22.46 27.09
CA ALA A 173 14.25 21.32 26.27
C ALA A 173 13.08 20.38 25.93
N LEU A 174 12.26 20.01 26.92
CA LEU A 174 11.09 19.18 26.71
C LEU A 174 9.97 19.94 25.96
N ILE A 175 9.79 21.26 26.19
CA ILE A 175 8.80 22.07 25.44
C ILE A 175 9.22 22.12 23.97
N LYS A 176 10.48 22.50 23.71
CA LYS A 176 11.03 22.60 22.35
C LYS A 176 10.95 21.25 21.65
N TYR A 177 11.32 20.18 22.34
CA TYR A 177 11.21 18.84 21.80
C TYR A 177 9.77 18.47 21.46
N ALA A 178 8.83 18.61 22.40
CA ALA A 178 7.42 18.29 22.18
C ALA A 178 6.84 19.12 21.03
N SER A 179 7.15 20.42 20.98
CA SER A 179 6.73 21.30 19.89
C SER A 179 7.34 20.89 18.54
N ASN A 180 8.58 20.42 18.51
CA ASN A 180 9.22 19.93 17.30
C ASN A 180 8.58 18.62 16.84
N LEU A 181 8.32 17.68 17.76
CA LEU A 181 7.63 16.44 17.48
C LEU A 181 6.22 16.72 16.95
N ASP A 182 5.44 17.57 17.62
CA ASP A 182 4.09 17.94 17.20
C ASP A 182 4.11 18.57 15.79
N ASN A 183 5.04 19.50 15.53
CA ASN A 183 5.19 20.12 14.21
C ASN A 183 5.55 19.09 13.12
N VAL A 184 6.51 18.19 13.38
CA VAL A 184 6.94 17.16 12.42
C VAL A 184 5.81 16.14 12.21
N TYR A 185 5.16 15.69 13.26
CA TYR A 185 4.08 14.73 13.21
C TYR A 185 2.86 15.30 12.48
N LEU A 186 2.46 16.54 12.75
CA LEU A 186 1.40 17.24 12.01
C LEU A 186 1.73 17.35 10.52
N LEU A 187 2.96 17.73 10.18
CA LEU A 187 3.41 17.80 8.80
C LEU A 187 3.32 16.42 8.12
N ILE A 188 3.84 15.36 8.75
CA ILE A 188 3.80 14.01 8.19
C ILE A 188 2.36 13.52 8.03
N ARG A 189 1.46 13.84 8.97
CA ARG A 189 0.04 13.50 8.84
C ARG A 189 -0.59 14.14 7.60
N GLU A 190 -0.27 15.39 7.32
CA GLU A 190 -0.72 16.07 6.11
C GLU A 190 -0.13 15.43 4.85
N ARG A 191 1.18 15.10 4.89
CA ARG A 191 1.85 14.38 3.79
C ARG A 191 1.27 13.01 3.54
N ALA A 192 0.93 12.27 4.58
CA ALA A 192 0.34 10.94 4.48
C ALA A 192 -1.01 10.99 3.78
N GLN A 193 -1.82 12.04 4.03
CA GLN A 193 -3.08 12.24 3.33
C GLN A 193 -2.85 12.51 1.83
N GLN A 194 -1.85 13.32 1.48
CA GLN A 194 -1.50 13.57 0.08
C GLN A 194 -0.96 12.31 -0.59
N ALA A 195 -0.11 11.54 0.08
CA ALA A 195 0.47 10.29 -0.41
C ALA A 195 -0.62 9.26 -0.65
N GLY A 196 -1.62 9.20 0.25
CA GLY A 196 -2.78 8.34 0.08
C GLY A 196 -3.59 8.66 -1.18
N ARG A 197 -3.71 9.93 -1.57
CA ARG A 197 -4.37 10.33 -2.82
C ARG A 197 -3.57 9.87 -4.05
N ILE A 198 -2.26 10.10 -4.04
CA ILE A 198 -1.37 9.66 -5.15
C ILE A 198 -1.38 8.14 -5.25
N LEU A 199 -1.33 7.42 -4.12
CA LEU A 199 -1.45 5.97 -4.08
C LEU A 199 -2.78 5.52 -4.69
N ALA A 200 -3.90 6.15 -4.32
CA ALA A 200 -5.20 5.81 -4.89
C ALA A 200 -5.25 6.06 -6.40
N ASP A 201 -4.69 7.17 -6.88
CA ASP A 201 -4.61 7.48 -8.32
C ASP A 201 -3.74 6.43 -9.04
N ALA A 202 -2.57 6.08 -8.49
CA ALA A 202 -1.69 5.05 -9.04
C ALA A 202 -2.34 3.66 -9.07
N LEU A 203 -3.09 3.28 -8.03
CA LEU A 203 -3.80 2.00 -7.99
C LEU A 203 -5.03 1.98 -8.92
N SER A 204 -5.61 3.14 -9.21
CA SER A 204 -6.76 3.25 -10.12
C SER A 204 -6.38 3.21 -11.59
N ASP A 205 -5.12 3.50 -11.92
CA ASP A 205 -4.62 3.46 -13.28
C ASP A 205 -4.47 2.01 -13.76
N ARG A 206 -5.42 1.58 -14.58
CA ARG A 206 -5.47 0.25 -15.18
C ARG A 206 -4.28 -0.04 -16.08
N ASN A 207 -3.62 0.99 -16.61
CA ASN A 207 -2.48 0.80 -17.49
C ASN A 207 -1.21 0.42 -16.70
N THR A 208 -1.09 0.84 -15.43
CA THR A 208 0.07 0.55 -14.59
C THR A 208 -0.11 -0.73 -13.77
N VAL A 209 -1.28 -0.94 -13.17
CA VAL A 209 -1.55 -2.09 -12.27
C VAL A 209 -2.27 -3.24 -12.99
N GLY A 210 -2.92 -2.99 -14.12
CA GLY A 210 -3.85 -3.93 -14.73
C GLY A 210 -5.13 -4.12 -13.90
N GLN A 211 -5.91 -5.17 -14.15
CA GLN A 211 -7.05 -5.55 -13.30
C GLN A 211 -6.64 -6.50 -12.16
N ARG A 212 -5.43 -6.33 -11.62
CA ARG A 212 -4.88 -7.21 -10.59
C ARG A 212 -5.44 -6.83 -9.21
N PRO A 213 -5.84 -7.80 -8.37
CA PRO A 213 -6.22 -7.52 -6.99
C PRO A 213 -5.02 -7.02 -6.20
N VAL A 214 -5.19 -5.87 -5.52
CA VAL A 214 -4.13 -5.23 -4.73
C VAL A 214 -4.32 -5.52 -3.24
N ILE A 215 -3.27 -5.98 -2.57
CA ILE A 215 -3.17 -6.15 -1.13
C ILE A 215 -2.38 -4.96 -0.58
N LEU A 216 -2.93 -4.26 0.41
CA LEU A 216 -2.28 -3.12 1.06
C LEU A 216 -1.90 -3.50 2.48
N ILE A 217 -0.63 -3.32 2.84
CA ILE A 217 -0.11 -3.58 4.18
C ILE A 217 0.69 -2.36 4.61
N GLY A 218 0.43 -1.82 5.79
CA GLY A 218 1.23 -0.73 6.32
C GLY A 218 1.17 -0.63 7.82
N TYR A 219 2.22 -0.05 8.39
CA TYR A 219 2.34 0.18 9.82
C TYR A 219 2.52 1.66 10.15
N SER A 220 2.16 2.08 11.36
CA SER A 220 2.30 3.44 11.88
C SER A 220 1.74 4.48 10.89
N VAL A 221 2.51 5.50 10.51
CA VAL A 221 2.06 6.53 9.58
C VAL A 221 1.87 6.02 8.15
N GLY A 222 2.47 4.88 7.80
CA GLY A 222 2.24 4.18 6.54
C GLY A 222 0.86 3.54 6.47
N ALA A 223 0.36 3.03 7.60
CA ALA A 223 -1.04 2.59 7.73
C ALA A 223 -2.00 3.75 7.46
N ARG A 224 -1.64 4.97 7.89
CA ARG A 224 -2.43 6.19 7.66
C ARG A 224 -2.48 6.58 6.17
N VAL A 225 -1.41 6.37 5.41
CA VAL A 225 -1.41 6.56 3.94
C VAL A 225 -2.46 5.66 3.30
N ILE A 226 -2.48 4.37 3.66
CA ILE A 226 -3.45 3.38 3.15
C ILE A 226 -4.88 3.80 3.54
N PHE A 227 -5.08 4.29 4.77
CA PHE A 227 -6.39 4.72 5.26
C PHE A 227 -6.96 5.86 4.40
N TYR A 228 -6.16 6.88 4.08
CA TYR A 228 -6.59 7.96 3.21
C TYR A 228 -6.73 7.55 1.75
N CYS A 229 -5.91 6.60 1.27
CA CYS A 229 -6.05 5.99 -0.04
C CYS A 229 -7.43 5.36 -0.22
N LEU A 230 -7.85 4.50 0.71
CA LEU A 230 -9.16 3.84 0.67
C LEU A 230 -10.31 4.86 0.77
N LYS A 231 -10.18 5.88 1.62
CA LYS A 231 -11.16 6.97 1.70
C LYS A 231 -11.30 7.73 0.39
N TYR A 232 -10.19 7.94 -0.33
CA TYR A 232 -10.21 8.62 -1.63
C TYR A 232 -10.82 7.74 -2.72
N LEU A 233 -10.47 6.45 -2.78
CA LEU A 233 -11.11 5.47 -3.68
C LEU A 233 -12.64 5.43 -3.48
N TYR A 234 -13.10 5.42 -2.22
CA TYR A 234 -14.53 5.52 -1.91
C TYR A 234 -15.15 6.80 -2.49
N SER A 235 -14.50 7.95 -2.30
CA SER A 235 -15.01 9.24 -2.79
C SER A 235 -15.12 9.30 -4.33
N LYS A 236 -14.23 8.58 -5.02
CA LYS A 236 -14.22 8.45 -6.48
C LYS A 236 -15.15 7.32 -6.97
N LYS A 237 -15.83 6.61 -6.07
CA LYS A 237 -16.66 5.43 -6.36
C LYS A 237 -15.88 4.33 -7.11
N LEU A 238 -14.59 4.22 -6.82
CA LEU A 238 -13.71 3.19 -7.37
C LEU A 238 -13.68 2.01 -6.39
N TYR A 239 -14.40 0.96 -6.75
CA TYR A 239 -14.52 -0.29 -5.98
C TYR A 239 -13.76 -1.43 -6.68
N ASN A 240 -13.52 -2.53 -5.98
CA ASN A 240 -12.93 -3.77 -6.51
C ASN A 240 -11.46 -3.70 -6.96
N ILE A 241 -10.72 -2.66 -6.57
CA ILE A 241 -9.28 -2.57 -6.82
C ILE A 241 -8.50 -3.24 -5.68
N VAL A 242 -8.88 -2.92 -4.44
CA VAL A 242 -8.20 -3.42 -3.24
C VAL A 242 -8.89 -4.68 -2.74
N SER A 243 -8.12 -5.77 -2.67
CA SER A 243 -8.57 -7.06 -2.16
C SER A 243 -8.51 -7.12 -0.63
N ASN A 244 -7.35 -6.80 -0.05
CA ASN A 244 -7.16 -6.81 1.40
C ASN A 244 -6.45 -5.53 1.84
N ALA A 245 -6.81 -5.03 3.02
CA ALA A 245 -6.13 -3.90 3.66
C ALA A 245 -5.78 -4.28 5.11
N ILE A 246 -4.49 -4.19 5.44
CA ILE A 246 -3.93 -4.53 6.74
C ILE A 246 -3.27 -3.26 7.30
N PHE A 247 -3.74 -2.85 8.47
CA PHE A 247 -3.26 -1.71 9.22
C PHE A 247 -2.60 -2.20 10.50
N ILE A 248 -1.42 -1.68 10.84
CA ILE A 248 -0.72 -2.00 12.07
C ILE A 248 -0.40 -0.69 12.80
N GLY A 249 -0.89 -0.49 14.02
CA GLY A 249 -0.65 0.72 14.80
C GLY A 249 -1.13 1.98 14.07
N LEU A 250 -2.36 1.97 13.55
CA LEU A 250 -2.91 3.07 12.74
C LEU A 250 -3.33 4.26 13.62
N PRO A 251 -2.68 5.43 13.50
CA PRO A 251 -3.11 6.63 14.21
C PRO A 251 -4.25 7.33 13.44
N ALA A 252 -5.45 6.76 13.51
CA ALA A 252 -6.64 7.30 12.84
C ALA A 252 -7.88 7.26 13.74
N THR A 253 -8.95 7.89 13.27
CA THR A 253 -10.22 7.91 14.01
C THR A 253 -10.81 6.50 14.11
N THR A 254 -11.39 6.20 15.27
CA THR A 254 -12.15 4.97 15.53
C THR A 254 -13.62 5.07 15.08
N SER A 255 -14.00 6.14 14.37
CA SER A 255 -15.39 6.36 13.93
C SER A 255 -15.89 5.27 12.99
N THR A 256 -16.94 4.56 13.40
CA THR A 256 -17.57 3.46 12.65
C THR A 256 -17.99 3.86 11.24
N LYS A 257 -18.59 5.05 11.08
CA LYS A 257 -19.02 5.60 9.78
C LYS A 257 -17.88 5.72 8.76
N VAL A 258 -16.64 5.93 9.21
CA VAL A 258 -15.49 6.02 8.32
C VAL A 258 -15.01 4.63 7.92
N TRP A 259 -14.96 3.71 8.87
CA TRP A 259 -14.58 2.31 8.64
C TRP A 259 -15.57 1.57 7.75
N GLU A 260 -16.87 1.87 7.84
CA GLU A 260 -17.89 1.37 6.91
C GLU A 260 -17.56 1.76 5.46
N LYS A 261 -17.21 3.03 5.21
CA LYS A 261 -16.83 3.50 3.88
C LYS A 261 -15.58 2.79 3.35
N ILE A 262 -14.61 2.56 4.23
CA ILE A 262 -13.39 1.82 3.89
C ILE A 262 -13.72 0.36 3.55
N ARG A 263 -14.58 -0.28 4.36
CA ARG A 263 -15.02 -1.67 4.14
C ARG A 263 -15.74 -1.84 2.80
N MET A 264 -16.46 -0.83 2.33
CA MET A 264 -17.13 -0.85 1.02
C MET A 264 -16.16 -0.82 -0.18
N VAL A 265 -14.94 -0.31 -0.01
CA VAL A 265 -13.92 -0.27 -1.08
C VAL A 265 -13.15 -1.57 -1.20
N VAL A 266 -12.87 -2.19 -0.06
CA VAL A 266 -12.10 -3.43 0.02
C VAL A 266 -13.02 -4.62 -0.25
N THR A 267 -12.64 -5.56 -1.10
CA THR A 267 -13.52 -6.70 -1.41
C THR A 267 -13.49 -7.75 -0.30
N ASN A 268 -12.30 -8.13 0.16
CA ASN A 268 -12.11 -9.22 1.11
C ASN A 268 -11.98 -8.70 2.56
N ARG A 269 -10.78 -8.70 3.16
CA ARG A 269 -10.61 -8.39 4.58
C ARG A 269 -10.01 -7.02 4.81
N VAL A 270 -10.55 -6.34 5.82
CA VAL A 270 -9.96 -5.15 6.46
C VAL A 270 -9.53 -5.56 7.86
N ILE A 271 -8.22 -5.50 8.13
CA ILE A 271 -7.63 -5.94 9.39
C ILE A 271 -6.95 -4.74 10.03
N ASN A 272 -7.33 -4.41 11.26
CA ASN A 272 -6.67 -3.39 12.07
C ASN A 272 -6.01 -4.05 13.28
N VAL A 273 -4.68 -4.10 13.28
CA VAL A 273 -3.86 -4.61 14.37
C VAL A 273 -3.51 -3.44 15.28
N TYR A 274 -3.89 -3.52 16.54
CA TYR A 274 -3.64 -2.49 17.54
C TYR A 274 -3.14 -3.11 18.85
N SER A 275 -2.28 -2.39 19.56
CA SER A 275 -1.89 -2.69 20.93
C SER A 275 -2.67 -1.80 21.89
N LYS A 276 -3.01 -2.32 23.09
CA LYS A 276 -3.58 -1.48 24.16
C LYS A 276 -2.57 -0.49 24.74
N ASN A 277 -1.28 -0.78 24.56
CA ASN A 277 -0.17 0.04 25.05
C ASN A 277 0.38 0.97 23.95
N ASP A 278 -0.26 1.03 22.77
CA ASP A 278 0.13 1.99 21.75
C ASP A 278 -0.27 3.40 22.19
N CYS A 279 0.68 4.31 22.21
CA CYS A 279 0.47 5.71 22.58
C CYS A 279 0.00 6.58 21.39
N PHE A 280 -0.25 5.98 20.21
CA PHE A 280 -0.55 6.66 18.94
C PHE A 280 -1.87 6.23 18.30
#